data_AF-K1WVI1-F1
#
_entry.id   AF-K1WVI1-F1
#
_cell.length_a   1.000
_cell.length_b   1.000
_cell.length_c   1.000
_cell.angle_alpha   90.00
_cell.angle_beta   90.00
_cell.angle_gamma   90.00
#
_symmetry.space_group_name_H-M   'P 1'
#
loop_
_entity.id
_entity.type
_entity.pdbx_description
1 polymer ?
#
loop_
_entity_poly.entity_id
_entity_poly.type
_entity_poly.pdbx_seq_one_letter_code
_entity_poly.pdbx_strand_id
1 'polypeptide(L)'
;MPPKPGINWAMYAKMAVAGGICCIGGPALVIWVSPTEEELYAKYNPELQRRSRENRQRKQEDFDHFAMKLREYSKSDKPIWVAAEIDERKTREGKIAEQAKLVEEMRKRREEMQNDGIKPVPGGSL
;
A
#
# COMPACT_ATOMS: atom_id res chain seq x y z
N MET A 1 28.86 7.42 -58.03
CA MET A 1 28.21 7.00 -56.77
C MET A 1 28.17 8.21 -55.85
N PRO A 2 27.03 8.58 -55.23
CA PRO A 2 26.99 9.71 -54.31
C PRO A 2 27.85 9.41 -53.06
N PRO A 3 28.61 10.39 -52.54
CA PRO A 3 29.45 10.20 -51.37
C PRO A 3 28.59 9.87 -50.13
N LYS A 4 29.04 8.91 -49.31
CA LYS A 4 28.38 8.59 -48.03
C LYS A 4 28.42 9.83 -47.13
N PRO A 5 27.28 10.30 -46.59
CA PRO A 5 27.30 11.42 -45.66
C PRO A 5 28.09 11.03 -44.41
N GLY A 6 29.11 11.84 -44.08
CA GLY A 6 29.86 11.70 -42.84
C GLY A 6 28.97 11.98 -41.62
N ILE A 7 29.29 11.34 -40.49
CA ILE A 7 28.55 11.52 -39.24
C ILE A 7 28.80 12.93 -38.69
N ASN A 8 27.74 13.72 -38.56
CA ASN A 8 27.78 15.10 -38.05
C ASN A 8 27.82 15.11 -36.51
N TRP A 9 28.98 14.87 -35.91
CA TRP A 9 29.19 14.85 -34.46
C TRP A 9 28.67 16.10 -33.72
N ALA A 10 28.77 17.29 -34.33
CA ALA A 10 28.26 18.52 -33.75
C ALA A 10 26.72 18.53 -33.59
N MET A 11 26.00 17.87 -34.51
CA MET A 11 24.54 17.73 -34.42
C MET A 11 24.17 16.77 -33.28
N TYR A 12 24.84 15.62 -33.18
CA TYR A 12 24.60 14.65 -32.12
C TYR A 12 24.92 15.23 -30.73
N ALA A 13 25.99 16.02 -30.60
CA ALA A 13 26.30 16.72 -29.36
C ALA A 13 25.18 17.68 -28.94
N LYS A 14 24.65 18.49 -29.87
CA LYS A 14 23.52 19.39 -29.58
C LYS A 14 22.26 18.62 -29.17
N MET A 15 21.97 17.51 -29.85
CA MET A 15 20.82 16.66 -29.52
C MET A 15 20.96 15.98 -28.16
N ALA A 16 22.16 15.52 -27.81
CA ALA A 16 22.44 14.94 -26.49
C ALA A 16 22.29 15.98 -25.37
N VAL A 17 22.76 17.22 -25.58
CA VAL A 17 22.60 18.31 -24.62
C VAL A 17 21.12 18.69 -24.46
N ALA A 18 20.40 18.88 -25.56
CA ALA A 18 18.97 19.21 -25.51
C ALA A 18 18.14 18.09 -24.86
N GLY A 19 18.43 16.83 -25.20
CA GLY A 19 17.80 15.66 -24.60
C GLY A 19 18.10 15.55 -23.10
N GLY A 20 19.36 15.77 -22.71
CA GLY A 20 19.77 15.77 -21.30
C GLY A 20 19.05 16.86 -20.49
N ILE A 21 18.95 18.07 -21.03
CA ILE A 21 18.20 19.17 -20.39
C ILE A 21 16.71 18.80 -20.25
N CYS A 22 16.09 18.17 -21.24
CA CYS A 22 14.68 17.79 -21.14
C CYS A 22 14.47 16.67 -20.10
N CYS A 23 15.27 15.61 -20.18
CA CYS A 23 15.15 14.44 -19.30
C CYS A 23 15.52 14.73 -17.84
N ILE A 24 16.47 15.63 -17.58
CA ILE A 24 16.91 15.98 -16.22
C ILE A 24 16.19 17.24 -15.74
N GLY A 25 16.08 18.25 -16.59
CA GLY A 25 15.50 19.55 -16.24
C GLY A 25 14.00 19.46 -15.94
N GLY A 26 13.25 18.58 -16.62
CA GLY A 26 11.85 18.33 -16.30
C GLY A 26 11.66 17.86 -14.85
N PRO A 27 12.22 16.70 -14.47
CA PRO A 27 12.16 16.22 -13.09
C PRO A 27 12.77 17.19 -12.08
N ALA A 28 13.90 17.84 -12.39
CA ALA A 28 14.54 18.79 -11.50
C ALA A 28 13.65 20.01 -11.21
N LEU A 29 12.96 20.54 -12.22
CA LEU A 29 12.01 21.64 -12.06
C LEU A 29 10.82 21.23 -11.19
N VAL A 30 10.29 20.03 -11.39
CA VAL A 30 9.19 19.50 -10.56
C VAL A 30 9.63 19.40 -9.11
N ILE A 31 10.81 18.83 -8.84
CA ILE A 31 11.34 18.72 -7.46
C ILE A 31 11.57 20.11 -6.85
N TRP A 32 12.00 21.09 -7.64
CA TRP A 32 12.25 22.44 -7.16
C TRP A 32 10.98 23.24 -6.82
N VAL A 33 9.90 23.07 -7.61
CA VAL A 33 8.63 23.80 -7.39
C VAL A 33 7.73 23.07 -6.39
N SER A 34 7.81 21.74 -6.33
CA SER A 34 6.91 20.94 -5.50
C SER A 34 7.28 21.12 -4.02
N PRO A 35 6.34 21.56 -3.17
CA PRO A 35 6.61 21.74 -1.74
C PRO A 35 6.95 20.41 -1.08
N THR A 36 7.86 20.44 -0.11
CA THR A 36 8.24 19.25 0.66
C THR A 36 7.11 18.81 1.59
N GLU A 37 7.13 17.55 2.02
CA GLU A 37 6.11 17.02 2.93
C GLU A 37 6.02 17.79 4.24
N GLU A 38 7.13 18.37 4.71
CA GLU A 38 7.19 19.15 5.94
C GLU A 38 6.50 20.51 5.79
N GLU A 39 6.69 21.18 4.66
CA GLU A 39 5.99 22.44 4.34
C GLU A 39 4.49 22.22 4.14
N LEU A 40 4.10 21.10 3.52
CA LEU A 40 2.71 20.67 3.41
C LEU A 40 2.11 20.39 4.80
N TYR A 41 2.85 19.69 5.65
CA TYR A 41 2.41 19.36 7.01
C TYR A 41 2.23 20.62 7.87
N ALA A 42 3.11 21.61 7.75
CA ALA A 42 3.00 22.87 8.47
C ALA A 42 1.73 23.67 8.10
N LYS A 43 1.22 23.50 6.86
CA LYS A 43 -0.03 24.12 6.39
C LYS A 43 -1.29 23.37 6.83
N TYR A 44 -1.17 22.18 7.41
CA TYR A 44 -2.33 21.42 7.89
C TYR A 44 -2.92 21.98 9.19
N ASN A 45 -4.23 21.80 9.35
CA ASN A 45 -4.95 22.05 10.59
C ASN A 45 -4.39 21.16 11.73
N PRO A 46 -4.25 21.63 13.00
CA PRO A 46 -3.72 20.86 14.14
C PRO A 46 -4.26 19.43 14.30
N GLU A 47 -5.54 19.20 14.02
CA GLU A 47 -6.17 17.87 14.02
C GLU A 47 -5.52 16.91 12.99
N LEU A 48 -5.30 17.39 11.77
CA LEU A 48 -4.69 16.62 10.68
C LEU A 48 -3.20 16.38 10.93
N GLN A 49 -2.52 17.33 11.56
CA GLN A 49 -1.14 17.18 11.99
C GLN A 49 -0.98 16.02 12.98
N ARG A 50 -1.86 15.97 13.99
CA ARG A 50 -1.88 14.87 14.96
C ARG A 50 -2.17 13.52 14.29
N ARG A 51 -3.22 13.46 13.47
CA ARG A 51 -3.61 12.24 12.74
C ARG A 51 -2.51 11.77 11.78
N SER A 52 -1.79 12.69 11.13
CA SER A 52 -0.69 12.32 10.23
C SER A 52 0.51 11.79 11.01
N ARG A 53 0.84 12.33 12.19
CA ARG A 53 1.89 11.78 13.06
C ARG A 53 1.57 10.37 13.55
N GLU A 54 0.35 10.17 14.04
CA GLU A 54 -0.09 8.87 14.56
C GLU A 54 -0.17 7.80 13.44
N ASN A 55 -0.59 8.18 12.22
CA ASN A 55 -0.72 7.22 11.11
C ASN A 55 0.55 7.04 10.27
N ARG A 56 1.65 7.74 10.55
CA ARG A 56 2.88 7.65 9.74
C ARG A 56 3.41 6.21 9.67
N GLN A 57 3.53 5.54 10.82
CA GLN A 57 3.99 4.16 10.90
C GLN A 57 3.03 3.22 10.17
N ARG A 58 1.73 3.32 10.47
CA ARG A 58 0.70 2.54 9.79
C ARG A 58 0.74 2.68 8.27
N LYS A 59 0.93 3.89 7.75
CA LYS A 59 1.05 4.12 6.30
C LYS A 59 2.28 3.45 5.70
N GLN A 60 3.41 3.42 6.41
CA GLN A 60 4.62 2.71 5.96
C GLN A 60 4.37 1.20 5.93
N GLU A 61 3.78 0.66 7.00
CA GLU A 61 3.41 -0.77 7.07
C GLU A 61 2.41 -1.16 5.98
N ASP A 62 1.36 -0.35 5.77
CA ASP A 62 0.35 -0.56 4.73
C ASP A 62 1.00 -0.55 3.33
N PHE A 63 1.97 0.35 3.10
CA PHE A 63 2.70 0.43 1.84
C PHE A 63 3.61 -0.77 1.61
N ASP A 64 4.39 -1.17 2.62
CA ASP A 64 5.27 -2.34 2.54
C ASP A 64 4.45 -3.61 2.32
N HIS A 65 3.34 -3.77 3.04
CA HIS A 65 2.41 -4.87 2.84
C HIS A 65 1.83 -4.90 1.42
N PHE A 66 1.42 -3.74 0.90
CA PHE A 66 0.93 -3.61 -0.47
C PHE A 66 2.01 -3.98 -1.50
N ALA A 67 3.24 -3.49 -1.34
CA ALA A 67 4.36 -3.80 -2.24
C ALA A 67 4.72 -5.30 -2.21
N MET A 68 4.70 -5.91 -1.03
CA MET A 68 4.88 -7.35 -0.87
C MET A 68 3.79 -8.14 -1.60
N LYS A 69 2.51 -7.75 -1.46
CA LYS A 69 1.39 -8.39 -2.16
C LYS A 69 1.47 -8.21 -3.67
N LEU A 70 1.85 -7.04 -4.17
CA LEU A 70 2.09 -6.84 -5.60
C LEU A 70 3.19 -7.77 -6.13
N ARG A 71 4.27 -7.95 -5.36
CA ARG A 71 5.35 -8.88 -5.73
C ARG A 71 4.86 -10.33 -5.72
N GLU A 72 3.95 -10.69 -4.82
CA GLU A 72 3.31 -12.01 -4.80
C GLU A 72 2.41 -12.21 -6.03
N TYR A 73 1.56 -11.24 -6.35
CA TYR A 73 0.66 -11.29 -7.51
C TYR A 73 1.40 -11.28 -8.84
N SER A 74 2.53 -10.58 -8.93
CA SER A 74 3.39 -10.55 -10.12
C SER A 74 3.95 -11.94 -10.49
N LYS A 75 4.04 -12.88 -9.54
CA LYS A 75 4.46 -14.26 -9.81
C LYS A 75 3.36 -15.13 -10.44
N SER A 76 2.12 -14.65 -10.45
CA SER A 76 0.99 -15.35 -11.04
C SER A 76 0.94 -15.09 -12.54
N ASP A 77 0.62 -16.13 -13.33
CA ASP A 77 0.35 -15.97 -14.77
C ASP A 77 -0.94 -15.19 -15.06
N LYS A 78 -1.75 -14.92 -14.02
CA LYS A 78 -2.98 -14.14 -14.12
C LYS A 78 -2.69 -12.65 -13.95
N PRO A 79 -3.48 -11.76 -14.57
CA PRO A 79 -3.37 -10.33 -14.33
C PRO A 79 -3.49 -9.99 -12.84
N ILE A 80 -2.73 -8.98 -12.40
CA ILE A 80 -2.61 -8.57 -10.98
C ILE A 80 -3.98 -8.32 -10.34
N TRP A 81 -4.92 -7.70 -11.06
CA TRP A 81 -6.26 -7.42 -10.54
C TRP A 81 -7.08 -8.69 -10.27
N VAL A 82 -6.93 -9.73 -11.10
CA VAL A 82 -7.60 -11.02 -10.90
C VAL A 82 -6.98 -11.76 -9.71
N ALA A 83 -5.65 -11.73 -9.59
CA ALA A 83 -4.96 -12.34 -8.46
C ALA A 83 -5.35 -11.66 -7.14
N ALA A 84 -5.47 -10.33 -7.13
CA ALA A 84 -5.93 -9.57 -5.98
C ALA A 84 -7.37 -9.90 -5.59
N GLU A 85 -8.30 -9.99 -6.55
CA GLU A 85 -9.70 -10.36 -6.26
C GLU A 85 -9.81 -11.77 -5.65
N ILE A 86 -9.00 -12.72 -6.15
CA ILE A 86 -8.97 -14.08 -5.60
C ILE A 86 -8.45 -14.08 -4.15
N ASP A 87 -7.39 -13.32 -3.84
CA ASP A 87 -6.87 -13.21 -2.48
C ASP A 87 -7.87 -12.51 -1.55
N GLU A 88 -8.57 -11.48 -2.03
CA GLU A 88 -9.62 -10.80 -1.27
C GLU A 88 -10.80 -11.74 -0.95
N ARG A 89 -11.25 -12.54 -1.92
CA ARG A 89 -12.29 -13.56 -1.67
C ARG A 89 -11.83 -14.57 -0.62
N LYS A 90 -10.61 -15.11 -0.74
CA LYS A 90 -10.05 -16.06 0.21
C LYS A 90 -9.93 -15.48 1.62
N THR A 91 -9.42 -14.26 1.76
CA THR A 91 -9.28 -13.60 3.06
C THR A 91 -10.63 -13.31 3.69
N ARG A 92 -11.64 -12.94 2.90
CA ARG A 92 -13.02 -12.74 3.40
C ARG A 92 -13.65 -14.05 3.87
N GLU A 93 -13.55 -15.11 3.07
CA GLU A 93 -14.06 -16.45 3.43
C GLU A 93 -13.36 -17.00 4.67
N GLY A 94 -12.04 -16.84 4.77
CA GLY A 94 -11.26 -17.23 5.94
C GLY A 94 -11.71 -16.51 7.21
N LYS A 95 -11.95 -15.19 7.15
CA LYS A 95 -12.46 -14.41 8.29
C LYS A 95 -13.83 -14.88 8.74
N ILE A 96 -14.74 -15.19 7.80
CA ILE A 96 -16.07 -15.71 8.13
C ILE A 96 -15.96 -17.08 8.80
N ALA A 97 -15.10 -17.96 8.28
CA ALA A 97 -14.88 -19.27 8.86
C ALA A 97 -14.25 -19.21 10.26
N GLU A 98 -13.30 -18.30 10.50
CA GLU A 98 -12.74 -18.09 11.84
C GLU A 98 -13.78 -17.53 12.82
N GLN A 99 -14.58 -16.55 12.40
CA GLN A 99 -15.66 -16.02 13.23
C GLN A 99 -16.67 -17.11 13.61
N ALA A 100 -17.03 -17.99 12.68
CA ALA A 100 -17.92 -19.11 12.95
C ALA A 100 -17.32 -20.07 14.00
N LYS A 101 -16.04 -20.42 13.89
CA LYS A 101 -15.34 -21.25 14.87
C LYS A 101 -15.30 -20.60 16.26
N LEU A 102 -14.99 -19.31 16.34
CA LEU A 102 -14.99 -18.57 17.60
C LEU A 102 -16.37 -18.56 18.26
N VAL A 103 -17.44 -18.41 17.48
CA VAL A 103 -18.82 -18.48 17.99
C VAL A 103 -19.15 -19.88 18.50
N GLU A 104 -18.74 -20.94 17.81
CA GLU A 104 -18.92 -22.32 18.26
C GLU A 104 -18.14 -22.63 19.54
N GLU A 105 -16.89 -22.18 19.64
CA GLU A 105 -16.08 -22.33 20.86
C GLU A 105 -16.70 -21.57 22.05
N MET A 106 -17.20 -20.35 21.82
CA MET A 106 -17.89 -19.58 22.85
C MET A 106 -19.20 -20.24 23.28
N ARG A 107 -19.93 -20.91 22.37
CA ARG A 107 -21.13 -21.70 22.69
C ARG A 107 -20.78 -22.92 23.53
N LYS A 108 -19.76 -23.70 23.14
CA LYS A 108 -19.30 -24.85 23.91
C LYS A 108 -18.85 -24.46 25.32
N ARG A 109 -18.08 -23.38 25.45
CA ARG A 109 -17.69 -22.83 26.77
C ARG A 109 -18.90 -22.43 27.62
N ARG A 110 -19.95 -21.86 27.02
CA ARG A 110 -21.20 -21.53 27.75
C ARG A 110 -21.95 -22.78 28.20
N GLU A 111 -21.98 -23.82 27.39
CA GLU A 111 -22.63 -25.09 27.71
C GLU A 111 -21.90 -25.85 28.81
N GLU A 112 -20.55 -25.87 28.79
CA GLU A 112 -19.71 -26.41 29.87
C GLU A 112 -19.94 -25.67 31.20
N MET A 113 -19.99 -24.33 31.17
CA MET A 113 -20.30 -23.53 32.38
C MET A 113 -21.70 -23.80 32.94
N GLN A 114 -22.69 -24.07 32.07
CA GLN A 114 -24.05 -24.43 32.49
C GLN A 114 -24.11 -25.85 33.08
N ASN A 115 -23.37 -26.80 32.50
CA ASN A 115 -23.31 -28.18 32.96
C ASN A 115 -22.56 -28.33 34.29
N ASP A 116 -21.50 -27.54 34.51
CA ASP A 116 -20.72 -27.53 35.75
C ASP A 116 -21.40 -26.74 36.90
N GLY A 117 -22.60 -26.19 36.66
CA GLY A 117 -23.41 -25.52 37.69
C GLY A 117 -22.84 -24.18 38.19
N ILE A 118 -21.86 -23.61 37.48
CA ILE A 118 -21.23 -22.33 37.83
C ILE A 118 -22.17 -21.20 37.39
N LYS A 119 -22.72 -20.46 38.35
CA LYS A 119 -23.59 -19.31 38.06
C LYS A 119 -22.81 -18.25 37.27
N PRO A 120 -23.39 -17.68 36.19
CA PRO A 120 -22.72 -16.62 35.43
C PRO A 120 -22.45 -15.42 36.33
N VAL A 121 -21.23 -14.89 36.30
CA VAL A 121 -20.85 -13.68 37.02
C VAL A 121 -21.69 -12.51 36.46
N PRO A 122 -22.50 -11.83 37.28
CA PRO A 122 -23.33 -10.74 36.81
C PRO A 122 -22.42 -9.52 36.56
N GLY A 123 -22.39 -9.01 35.32
CA GLY A 123 -21.80 -7.69 35.03
C GLY A 123 -20.74 -7.61 33.94
N GLY A 124 -20.59 -8.61 33.05
CA GLY A 124 -19.75 -8.48 31.86
C GLY A 124 -20.54 -7.97 30.66
N SER A 125 -20.76 -6.67 30.56
CA SER A 125 -21.24 -6.05 29.31
C SER A 125 -20.14 -6.11 28.25
N LEU A 126 -20.41 -6.81 27.15
CA LEU A 126 -19.83 -6.53 25.83
C LEU A 126 -20.63 -5.39 25.17
#